data_AF-A0A3R7X1C9-F1
#
_entry.id   AF-A0A3R7X1C9-F1
#
_cell.length_a   1.000
_cell.length_b   1.000
_cell.length_c   1.000
_cell.angle_alpha   90.00
_cell.angle_beta   90.00
_cell.angle_gamma   90.00
#
_symmetry.space_group_name_H-M   'P 1'
#
loop_
_entity.id
_entity.type
_entity.pdbx_description
1 polymer ?
#
loop_
_entity_poly.entity_id
_entity_poly.type
_entity_poly.pdbx_seq_one_letter_code
_entity_poly.pdbx_strand_id
1 'polypeptide(L)'
;MKFVKNQHLVILDVETTGVKAGVDKVIELYMLKIFNDEVVGEYYSKFNPQIEIPLFISNLTGIYTWHVENSPKIDNEIEKIKNFVDDSVIIGHNLRFDLSFLNYELNKKNFNKLNNMTLDTLNLSRALLRTKVKNHKLVTLSKYFKTINQNEHNSKADVLTTYEVFKHLSLFDEIKNKESIQRVNEFLSSIDLNLKKKFNLQNIPTSHGVYIFSNKKSLNYVGKSSNLKNRINSHLSHSRSYKSNKIVNTSNSLKVINLPNELISLIVEQRLINKFKPQLNRSGRIPKNIYWIKLKSNKSNFEISKIELSKNTIFQIGPFLSYTKAKNFKNFLDKRFETVRCKNNNSRKTKCDISILLNSQCACIDSFNLEKYNYNLRKKLDLFFSDTSKEVKRLNDKLNTYSKEQNFEEAQKIKNYLSLLQNFLEFNSFKEKINVFDKQTLKILENFNIEITDNRVNLKIDLSDEDIEFLKIHPENYTIINFYSELLLILRFIRNKEDNTIGR
;
A
#
# COMPACT_ATOMS: atom_id res chain seq x y z
N MET A 1 -8.81 -37.95 5.46
CA MET A 1 -9.19 -36.85 6.40
C MET A 1 -10.70 -36.64 6.37
N LYS A 2 -11.43 -36.61 7.51
CA LYS A 2 -12.92 -36.62 7.51
C LYS A 2 -13.54 -35.41 6.79
N PHE A 3 -13.02 -34.21 7.04
CA PHE A 3 -13.59 -32.94 6.55
C PHE A 3 -13.39 -32.65 5.05
N VAL A 4 -12.61 -33.47 4.34
CA VAL A 4 -12.36 -33.38 2.87
C VAL A 4 -12.65 -34.70 2.16
N LYS A 5 -13.26 -35.68 2.84
CA LYS A 5 -13.54 -36.99 2.25
C LYS A 5 -14.52 -36.81 1.08
N ASN A 6 -14.26 -37.50 -0.04
CA ASN A 6 -15.08 -37.44 -1.26
C ASN A 6 -15.21 -36.04 -1.87
N GLN A 7 -14.20 -35.19 -1.68
CA GLN A 7 -14.14 -33.86 -2.30
C GLN A 7 -12.93 -33.75 -3.23
N HIS A 8 -13.09 -33.03 -4.34
CA HIS A 8 -11.95 -32.58 -5.12
C HIS A 8 -11.27 -31.42 -4.40
N LEU A 9 -9.95 -31.51 -4.28
CA LEU A 9 -9.09 -30.46 -3.74
C LEU A 9 -8.24 -29.93 -4.88
N VAL A 10 -8.10 -28.62 -4.99
CA VAL A 10 -7.14 -27.99 -5.89
C VAL A 10 -6.16 -27.20 -5.05
N ILE A 11 -4.91 -27.66 -5.05
CA ILE A 11 -3.80 -26.95 -4.41
C ILE A 11 -3.18 -26.06 -5.47
N LEU A 12 -3.01 -24.77 -5.20
CA LEU A 12 -2.45 -23.83 -6.17
C LEU A 12 -1.45 -22.86 -5.55
N ASP A 13 -0.60 -22.33 -6.41
CA ASP A 13 0.36 -21.25 -6.13
C ASP A 13 0.58 -20.42 -7.40
N VAL A 14 0.63 -19.09 -7.26
CA VAL A 14 0.94 -18.17 -8.36
C VAL A 14 2.22 -17.37 -8.11
N GLU A 15 3.04 -17.28 -9.14
CA GLU A 15 4.14 -16.33 -9.18
C GLU A 15 3.75 -15.10 -9.99
N THR A 16 4.19 -13.92 -9.53
CA THR A 16 3.77 -12.64 -10.11
C THR A 16 4.90 -11.61 -10.17
N THR A 17 4.74 -10.57 -10.98
CA THR A 17 5.71 -9.47 -11.11
C THR A 17 5.73 -8.51 -9.90
N GLY A 18 4.94 -8.77 -8.84
CA GLY A 18 4.83 -7.88 -7.70
C GLY A 18 3.84 -8.37 -6.64
N VAL A 19 3.03 -7.47 -6.06
CA VAL A 19 2.16 -7.83 -4.93
C VAL A 19 0.72 -7.37 -5.06
N LYS A 20 0.37 -6.64 -6.12
CA LYS A 20 -0.94 -6.01 -6.28
C LYS A 20 -1.56 -6.43 -7.61
N ALA A 21 -2.59 -7.27 -7.54
CA ALA A 21 -3.43 -7.61 -8.67
C ALA A 21 -3.94 -6.35 -9.41
N GLY A 22 -3.93 -6.41 -10.74
CA GLY A 22 -4.29 -5.32 -11.65
C GLY A 22 -3.23 -4.24 -11.87
N VAL A 23 -2.19 -4.19 -11.05
CA VAL A 23 -0.96 -3.45 -11.34
C VAL A 23 0.13 -4.41 -11.80
N ASP A 24 0.33 -5.46 -11.02
CA ASP A 24 1.28 -6.53 -11.28
C ASP A 24 0.61 -7.68 -12.05
N LYS A 25 1.41 -8.57 -12.63
CA LYS A 25 0.98 -9.61 -13.59
C LYS A 25 1.39 -10.99 -13.12
N VAL A 26 0.54 -11.99 -13.39
CA VAL A 26 0.88 -13.41 -13.17
C VAL A 26 1.91 -13.84 -14.21
N ILE A 27 2.94 -14.56 -13.77
CA ILE A 27 4.03 -15.08 -14.62
C ILE A 27 4.14 -16.61 -14.57
N GLU A 28 3.60 -17.24 -13.54
CA GLU A 28 3.52 -18.70 -13.42
C GLU A 28 2.31 -19.10 -12.58
N LEU A 29 1.70 -20.25 -12.90
CA LEU A 29 0.67 -20.92 -12.10
C LEU A 29 0.90 -22.42 -12.15
N TYR A 30 0.89 -23.04 -10.98
CA TYR A 30 0.79 -24.48 -10.84
C TYR A 30 -0.46 -24.84 -10.05
N MET A 31 -1.18 -25.88 -10.48
CA MET A 31 -2.33 -26.43 -9.77
C MET A 31 -2.27 -27.96 -9.74
N LEU A 32 -2.55 -28.52 -8.58
CA LEU A 32 -2.62 -29.96 -8.35
C LEU A 32 -4.04 -30.32 -7.90
N LYS A 33 -4.73 -31.17 -8.68
CA LYS A 33 -6.07 -31.66 -8.37
C LYS A 33 -5.99 -33.03 -7.72
N ILE A 34 -6.64 -33.17 -6.57
CA ILE A 34 -6.59 -34.36 -5.73
C ILE A 34 -8.00 -34.82 -5.41
N PHE A 35 -8.21 -36.13 -5.42
CA PHE A 35 -9.45 -36.76 -4.96
C PHE A 35 -9.08 -37.95 -4.07
N ASN A 36 -9.60 -37.98 -2.83
CA ASN A 36 -9.33 -39.07 -1.88
C ASN A 36 -7.83 -39.43 -1.74
N ASP A 37 -6.99 -38.40 -1.61
CA ASP A 37 -5.51 -38.50 -1.48
C ASP A 37 -4.77 -39.01 -2.73
N GLU A 38 -5.45 -39.15 -3.87
CA GLU A 38 -4.84 -39.45 -5.17
C GLU A 38 -4.78 -38.21 -6.07
N VAL A 39 -3.67 -38.04 -6.79
CA VAL A 39 -3.53 -37.00 -7.80
C VAL A 39 -4.37 -37.39 -9.03
N VAL A 40 -5.36 -36.58 -9.35
CA VAL A 40 -6.27 -36.80 -10.49
C VAL A 40 -6.09 -35.79 -11.61
N GLY A 41 -5.22 -34.79 -11.44
CA GLY A 41 -4.88 -33.84 -12.49
C GLY A 41 -3.81 -32.84 -12.08
N GLU A 42 -3.08 -32.35 -13.08
CA GLU A 42 -2.09 -31.28 -12.93
C GLU A 42 -2.35 -30.21 -14.01
N TYR A 43 -2.18 -28.95 -13.63
CA TYR A 43 -2.13 -27.84 -14.57
C TYR A 43 -0.88 -27.02 -14.28
N TYR A 44 -0.16 -26.67 -15.34
CA TYR A 44 1.02 -25.81 -15.26
C TYR A 44 1.09 -24.90 -16.47
N SER A 45 1.35 -23.62 -16.24
CA SER A 45 1.71 -22.69 -17.32
C SER A 45 2.56 -21.55 -16.78
N LYS A 46 3.53 -21.12 -17.60
CA LYS A 46 4.11 -19.78 -17.51
C LYS A 46 3.27 -18.80 -18.33
N PHE A 47 3.38 -17.52 -18.02
CA PHE A 47 2.64 -16.48 -18.72
C PHE A 47 3.51 -15.29 -19.11
N ASN A 48 3.29 -14.77 -20.32
CA ASN A 48 3.88 -13.51 -20.73
C ASN A 48 3.13 -12.35 -20.03
N PRO A 49 3.78 -11.58 -19.12
CA PRO A 49 3.13 -10.51 -18.38
C PRO A 49 2.95 -9.22 -19.21
N GLN A 50 3.56 -9.14 -20.40
CA GLN A 50 3.61 -7.94 -21.25
C GLN A 50 4.17 -6.69 -20.55
N ILE A 51 5.02 -6.89 -19.55
CA ILE A 51 5.80 -5.88 -18.85
C ILE A 51 7.14 -6.51 -18.47
N GLU A 52 8.15 -5.68 -18.23
CA GLU A 52 9.42 -6.17 -17.69
C GLU A 52 9.21 -6.74 -16.28
N ILE A 53 9.77 -7.93 -16.02
CA ILE A 53 9.79 -8.52 -14.69
C ILE A 53 10.90 -7.84 -13.89
N PRO A 54 10.60 -7.16 -12.76
CA PRO A 54 11.63 -6.50 -11.98
C PRO A 54 12.70 -7.48 -11.51
N LEU A 55 13.98 -7.10 -11.59
CA LEU A 55 15.10 -7.99 -11.23
C LEU A 55 14.99 -8.63 -9.84
N PHE A 56 14.42 -7.92 -8.86
CA PHE A 56 14.23 -8.48 -7.53
C PHE A 56 13.20 -9.63 -7.50
N ILE A 57 12.21 -9.61 -8.39
CA ILE A 57 11.26 -10.71 -8.60
C ILE A 57 11.93 -11.84 -9.36
N SER A 58 12.71 -11.53 -10.40
CA SER A 58 13.43 -12.57 -11.15
C SER A 58 14.42 -13.32 -10.28
N ASN A 59 15.13 -12.62 -9.39
CA ASN A 59 16.02 -13.25 -8.42
C ASN A 59 15.27 -14.07 -7.35
N LEU A 60 14.00 -13.74 -7.09
CA LEU A 60 13.18 -14.46 -6.11
C LEU A 60 12.57 -15.74 -6.70
N THR A 61 12.09 -15.66 -7.94
CA THR A 61 11.29 -16.71 -8.61
C THR A 61 12.10 -17.54 -9.61
N GLY A 62 13.29 -17.09 -9.98
CA GLY A 62 14.05 -17.65 -11.10
C GLY A 62 13.47 -17.35 -12.49
N ILE A 63 12.39 -16.56 -12.57
CA ILE A 63 11.72 -16.23 -13.83
C ILE A 63 12.15 -14.85 -14.31
N TYR A 64 12.85 -14.84 -15.44
CA TYR A 64 13.27 -13.64 -16.14
C TYR A 64 12.35 -13.37 -17.34
N THR A 65 12.31 -12.13 -17.80
CA THR A 65 11.44 -11.72 -18.93
C THR A 65 11.61 -12.63 -20.15
N TRP A 66 12.86 -12.99 -20.50
CA TRP A 66 13.16 -13.88 -21.64
C TRP A 66 12.67 -15.33 -21.44
N HIS A 67 12.40 -15.78 -20.20
CA HIS A 67 11.83 -17.11 -19.95
C HIS A 67 10.36 -17.21 -20.36
N VAL A 68 9.65 -16.09 -20.43
CA VAL A 68 8.19 -16.05 -20.61
C VAL A 68 7.73 -15.24 -21.81
N GLU A 69 8.66 -14.71 -22.60
CA GLU A 69 8.35 -13.88 -23.77
C GLU A 69 7.47 -14.62 -24.79
N ASN A 70 7.73 -15.91 -25.00
CA ASN A 70 6.96 -16.78 -25.89
C ASN A 70 5.85 -17.58 -25.19
N SER A 71 5.63 -17.36 -23.89
CA SER A 71 4.56 -18.01 -23.14
C SER A 71 3.18 -17.41 -23.49
N PRO A 72 2.09 -18.19 -23.34
CA PRO A 72 0.74 -17.64 -23.53
C PRO A 72 0.49 -16.51 -22.54
N LYS A 73 -0.47 -15.64 -22.85
CA LYS A 73 -0.99 -14.69 -21.86
C LYS A 73 -2.02 -15.39 -20.98
N ILE A 74 -2.10 -15.01 -19.71
CA ILE A 74 -3.05 -15.63 -18.78
C ILE A 74 -4.52 -15.46 -19.23
N ASP A 75 -4.82 -14.39 -19.95
CA ASP A 75 -6.16 -14.11 -20.47
C ASP A 75 -6.61 -15.08 -21.57
N ASN A 76 -5.68 -15.84 -22.17
CA ASN A 76 -5.98 -16.95 -23.09
C ASN A 76 -6.27 -18.27 -22.36
N GLU A 77 -5.80 -18.41 -21.12
CA GLU A 77 -5.90 -19.67 -20.36
C GLU A 77 -6.87 -19.58 -19.17
N ILE A 78 -7.38 -18.38 -18.84
CA ILE A 78 -8.17 -18.16 -17.61
C ILE A 78 -9.46 -19.00 -17.55
N GLU A 79 -10.08 -19.29 -18.70
CA GLU A 79 -11.25 -20.17 -18.76
C GLU A 79 -10.88 -21.62 -18.44
N LYS A 80 -9.76 -22.12 -18.99
CA LYS A 80 -9.25 -23.46 -18.66
C LYS A 80 -8.89 -23.56 -17.18
N ILE A 81 -8.28 -22.51 -16.61
CA ILE A 81 -7.97 -22.44 -15.17
C ILE A 81 -9.25 -22.53 -14.35
N LYS A 82 -10.28 -21.76 -14.69
CA LYS A 82 -11.59 -21.82 -14.03
C LYS A 82 -12.20 -23.22 -14.11
N ASN A 83 -12.17 -23.85 -15.28
CA ASN A 83 -12.74 -25.19 -15.49
C ASN A 83 -11.92 -26.29 -14.80
N PHE A 84 -10.60 -26.10 -14.63
CA PHE A 84 -9.77 -27.02 -13.86
C PHE A 84 -10.13 -26.98 -12.36
N VAL A 85 -10.31 -25.77 -11.83
CA VAL A 85 -10.74 -25.53 -10.44
C VAL A 85 -12.16 -26.07 -10.22
N ASP A 86 -13.09 -25.75 -11.12
CA ASP A 86 -14.50 -26.19 -11.07
C ASP A 86 -15.12 -25.94 -9.68
N ASP A 87 -15.86 -26.90 -9.11
CA ASP A 87 -16.43 -26.83 -7.75
C ASP A 87 -15.49 -27.34 -6.64
N SER A 88 -14.19 -27.50 -6.93
CA SER A 88 -13.22 -28.05 -5.98
C SER A 88 -13.00 -27.13 -4.77
N VAL A 89 -12.55 -27.70 -3.65
CA VAL A 89 -12.04 -26.92 -2.52
C VAL A 89 -10.63 -26.42 -2.87
N ILE A 90 -10.41 -25.11 -2.78
CA ILE A 90 -9.10 -24.52 -3.07
C ILE A 90 -8.25 -24.48 -1.80
N ILE A 91 -7.05 -25.04 -1.88
CA ILE A 91 -6.06 -25.06 -0.81
C ILE A 91 -4.80 -24.34 -1.28
N GLY A 92 -4.14 -23.63 -0.39
CA GLY A 92 -2.89 -22.94 -0.70
C GLY A 92 -2.24 -22.38 0.55
N HIS A 93 -1.16 -21.64 0.37
CA HIS A 93 -0.44 -20.99 1.45
C HIS A 93 -0.49 -19.48 1.27
N ASN A 94 -1.28 -18.77 2.09
CA ASN A 94 -1.62 -17.35 1.90
C ASN A 94 -2.55 -17.08 0.70
N LEU A 95 -3.51 -17.98 0.45
CA LEU A 95 -4.44 -18.01 -0.69
C LEU A 95 -5.09 -16.67 -1.08
N ARG A 96 -5.27 -15.76 -0.12
CA ARG A 96 -5.80 -14.42 -0.42
C ARG A 96 -4.99 -13.71 -1.51
N PHE A 97 -3.67 -13.95 -1.55
CA PHE A 97 -2.79 -13.44 -2.56
C PHE A 97 -3.14 -14.01 -3.94
N ASP A 98 -3.08 -15.33 -4.07
CA ASP A 98 -3.28 -16.05 -5.33
C ASP A 98 -4.65 -15.77 -5.94
N LEU A 99 -5.69 -15.91 -5.12
CA LEU A 99 -7.07 -15.65 -5.52
C LEU A 99 -7.29 -14.19 -5.91
N SER A 100 -6.51 -13.24 -5.39
CA SER A 100 -6.65 -11.83 -5.80
C SER A 100 -6.20 -11.61 -7.26
N PHE A 101 -5.17 -12.32 -7.70
CA PHE A 101 -4.69 -12.26 -9.09
C PHE A 101 -5.62 -13.02 -10.03
N LEU A 102 -5.99 -14.26 -9.69
CA LEU A 102 -6.89 -15.06 -10.54
C LEU A 102 -8.27 -14.39 -10.69
N ASN A 103 -8.85 -13.87 -9.60
CA ASN A 103 -10.13 -13.17 -9.67
C ASN A 103 -10.06 -11.83 -10.42
N TYR A 104 -8.90 -11.18 -10.47
CA TYR A 104 -8.71 -9.98 -11.29
C TYR A 104 -8.75 -10.34 -12.79
N GLU A 105 -8.03 -11.38 -13.20
CA GLU A 105 -8.01 -11.83 -14.59
C GLU A 105 -9.37 -12.42 -15.04
N LEU A 106 -10.08 -13.12 -14.15
CA LEU A 106 -11.46 -13.57 -14.40
C LEU A 106 -12.39 -12.39 -14.65
N ASN A 107 -12.35 -11.37 -13.78
CA ASN A 107 -13.19 -10.18 -13.92
C ASN A 107 -12.89 -9.42 -15.22
N LYS A 108 -11.62 -9.32 -15.63
CA LYS A 108 -11.22 -8.72 -16.92
C LYS A 108 -11.90 -9.38 -18.13
N LYS A 109 -12.27 -10.66 -18.01
CA LYS A 109 -12.99 -11.45 -19.03
C LYS A 109 -14.49 -11.58 -18.75
N ASN A 110 -15.03 -10.79 -17.83
CA ASN A 110 -16.43 -10.84 -17.40
C ASN A 110 -16.87 -12.20 -16.81
N PHE A 111 -15.91 -12.99 -16.30
CA PHE A 111 -16.24 -14.19 -15.53
C PHE A 111 -16.54 -13.84 -14.07
N ASN A 112 -17.39 -14.66 -13.45
CA ASN A 112 -17.58 -14.63 -12.01
C ASN A 112 -16.28 -14.98 -11.28
N LYS A 113 -16.11 -14.40 -10.08
CA LYS A 113 -15.03 -14.76 -9.17
C LYS A 113 -15.16 -16.22 -8.74
N LEU A 114 -14.03 -16.86 -8.45
CA LEU A 114 -13.98 -18.15 -7.78
C LEU A 114 -14.65 -18.02 -6.41
N ASN A 115 -15.82 -18.63 -6.27
CA ASN A 115 -16.64 -18.65 -5.06
C ASN A 115 -16.49 -19.98 -4.29
N ASN A 116 -15.49 -20.78 -4.67
CA ASN A 116 -15.13 -22.05 -4.04
C ASN A 116 -14.93 -21.93 -2.54
N MET A 117 -15.15 -23.03 -1.83
CA MET A 117 -14.65 -23.16 -0.46
C MET A 117 -13.12 -23.12 -0.47
N THR A 118 -12.54 -22.44 0.50
CA THR A 118 -11.08 -22.26 0.59
C THR A 118 -10.56 -22.75 1.93
N LEU A 119 -9.32 -23.23 1.95
CA LEU A 119 -8.59 -23.54 3.19
C LEU A 119 -7.13 -23.11 3.08
N ASP A 120 -6.74 -22.15 3.91
CA ASP A 120 -5.40 -21.57 3.89
C ASP A 120 -4.49 -22.22 4.93
N THR A 121 -3.45 -22.91 4.46
CA THR A 121 -2.46 -23.59 5.32
C THR A 121 -1.65 -22.62 6.18
N LEU A 122 -1.54 -21.35 5.79
CA LEU A 122 -0.95 -20.31 6.64
C LEU A 122 -1.82 -20.05 7.87
N ASN A 123 -3.14 -20.05 7.71
CA ASN A 123 -4.06 -19.84 8.83
C ASN A 123 -4.12 -21.09 9.73
N LEU A 124 -4.12 -22.29 9.16
CA LEU A 124 -4.01 -23.55 9.91
C LEU A 124 -2.73 -23.58 10.75
N SER A 125 -1.57 -23.37 10.12
CA SER A 125 -0.30 -23.40 10.82
C SER A 125 -0.20 -22.33 11.92
N ARG A 126 -0.78 -21.13 11.71
CA ARG A 126 -0.87 -20.09 12.75
C ARG A 126 -1.74 -20.50 13.93
N ALA A 127 -2.81 -21.24 13.70
CA ALA A 127 -3.67 -21.74 14.77
C ALA A 127 -2.98 -22.86 15.57
N LEU A 128 -2.31 -23.79 14.88
CA LEU A 128 -1.84 -25.05 15.46
C LEU A 128 -0.37 -25.03 15.94
N LEU A 129 0.48 -24.24 15.30
CA LEU A 129 1.94 -24.28 15.49
C LEU A 129 2.53 -22.98 16.03
N ARG A 130 1.71 -22.05 16.51
CA ARG A 130 2.13 -20.67 16.87
C ARG A 130 3.36 -20.60 17.78
N THR A 131 3.48 -21.55 18.71
CA THR A 131 4.58 -21.65 19.69
C THR A 131 5.66 -22.64 19.28
N LYS A 132 5.44 -23.42 18.21
CA LYS A 132 6.31 -24.51 17.76
C LYS A 132 7.29 -24.11 16.65
N VAL A 133 6.99 -23.02 15.91
CA VAL A 133 7.82 -22.56 14.79
C VAL A 133 8.16 -21.07 14.90
N LYS A 134 9.34 -20.68 14.41
CA LYS A 134 9.81 -19.28 14.40
C LYS A 134 8.94 -18.34 13.56
N ASN A 135 8.39 -18.87 12.46
CA ASN A 135 7.45 -18.20 11.58
C ASN A 135 6.70 -19.26 10.76
N HIS A 136 5.62 -18.83 10.10
CA HIS A 136 4.74 -19.71 9.34
C HIS A 136 4.96 -19.59 7.82
N LYS A 137 6.18 -19.27 7.38
CA LYS A 137 6.51 -19.32 5.95
C LYS A 137 6.55 -20.78 5.49
N LEU A 138 6.17 -21.05 4.24
CA LEU A 138 6.17 -22.40 3.68
C LEU A 138 7.51 -23.11 3.85
N VAL A 139 8.64 -22.46 3.54
CA VAL A 139 10.01 -22.97 3.79
C VAL A 139 10.24 -23.41 5.24
N THR A 140 9.72 -22.67 6.23
CA THR A 140 9.86 -23.03 7.64
C THR A 140 9.01 -24.25 7.99
N LEU A 141 7.80 -24.34 7.44
CA LEU A 141 6.89 -25.46 7.67
C LEU A 141 7.39 -26.74 6.98
N SER A 142 7.91 -26.62 5.76
CA SER A 142 8.61 -27.69 5.04
C SER A 142 9.71 -28.31 5.90
N LYS A 143 10.61 -27.49 6.45
CA LYS A 143 11.68 -27.94 7.36
C LYS A 143 11.15 -28.54 8.65
N TYR A 144 10.09 -27.96 9.22
CA TYR A 144 9.49 -28.45 10.47
C TYR A 144 8.86 -29.84 10.31
N PHE A 145 8.14 -30.07 9.21
CA PHE A 145 7.49 -31.34 8.90
C PHE A 145 8.40 -32.32 8.15
N LYS A 146 9.60 -31.88 7.74
CA LYS A 146 10.54 -32.66 6.91
C LYS A 146 9.89 -33.14 5.60
N THR A 147 9.25 -32.21 4.90
CA THR A 147 8.61 -32.51 3.61
C THR A 147 9.63 -33.03 2.60
N ILE A 148 9.20 -33.92 1.71
CA ILE A 148 10.06 -34.54 0.69
C ILE A 148 10.42 -33.48 -0.36
N ASN A 149 9.40 -32.76 -0.82
CA ASN A 149 9.58 -31.61 -1.68
C ASN A 149 10.16 -30.46 -0.84
N GLN A 150 11.42 -30.12 -1.08
CA GLN A 150 12.05 -28.94 -0.49
C GLN A 150 11.68 -27.72 -1.33
N ASN A 151 11.26 -26.64 -0.67
CA ASN A 151 10.84 -25.40 -1.32
C ASN A 151 12.06 -24.73 -2.02
N GLU A 152 12.08 -24.79 -3.35
CA GLU A 152 13.11 -24.19 -4.24
C GLU A 152 12.63 -22.89 -4.91
N HIS A 153 11.53 -22.28 -4.46
CA HIS A 153 10.92 -21.10 -5.10
C HIS A 153 10.47 -21.34 -6.56
N ASN A 154 9.92 -22.54 -6.82
CA ASN A 154 9.21 -22.90 -8.04
C ASN A 154 7.78 -23.27 -7.67
N SER A 155 6.79 -22.75 -8.39
CA SER A 155 5.36 -22.98 -8.12
C SER A 155 4.98 -24.47 -8.00
N LYS A 156 5.61 -25.38 -8.77
CA LYS A 156 5.40 -26.83 -8.63
C LYS A 156 5.84 -27.35 -7.27
N ALA A 157 7.06 -27.01 -6.86
CA ALA A 157 7.61 -27.43 -5.58
C ALA A 157 6.78 -26.86 -4.41
N ASP A 158 6.32 -25.61 -4.54
CA ASP A 158 5.54 -24.92 -3.52
C ASP A 158 4.13 -25.51 -3.37
N VAL A 159 3.48 -25.90 -4.47
CA VAL A 159 2.19 -26.63 -4.43
C VAL A 159 2.34 -28.00 -3.77
N LEU A 160 3.35 -28.79 -4.16
CA LEU A 160 3.58 -30.11 -3.56
C LEU A 160 3.91 -30.01 -2.06
N THR A 161 4.78 -29.06 -1.69
CA THR A 161 5.11 -28.75 -0.29
C THR A 161 3.86 -28.33 0.47
N THR A 162 3.02 -27.48 -0.12
CA THR A 162 1.77 -27.03 0.50
C THR A 162 0.82 -28.18 0.77
N TYR A 163 0.70 -29.13 -0.16
CA TYR A 163 -0.12 -30.33 0.05
C TYR A 163 0.42 -31.22 1.17
N GLU A 164 1.73 -31.45 1.24
CA GLU A 164 2.34 -32.21 2.34
C GLU A 164 2.13 -31.52 3.69
N VAL A 165 2.37 -30.22 3.77
CA VAL A 165 2.10 -29.41 4.97
C VAL A 165 0.62 -29.49 5.37
N PHE A 166 -0.30 -29.40 4.40
CA PHE A 166 -1.72 -29.56 4.64
C PHE A 166 -2.05 -30.94 5.24
N LYS A 167 -1.51 -32.03 4.69
CA LYS A 167 -1.70 -33.38 5.22
C LYS A 167 -1.26 -33.47 6.68
N HIS A 168 -0.07 -32.96 7.02
CA HIS A 168 0.42 -32.96 8.40
C HIS A 168 -0.44 -32.12 9.35
N LEU A 169 -0.84 -30.91 8.94
CA LEU A 169 -1.70 -30.03 9.75
C LEU A 169 -3.09 -30.65 9.98
N SER A 170 -3.59 -31.43 9.04
CA SER A 170 -4.90 -32.07 9.12
C SER A 170 -4.98 -33.23 10.11
N LEU A 171 -3.83 -33.70 10.61
CA LEU A 171 -3.74 -34.75 11.63
C LEU A 171 -3.86 -34.22 13.07
N PHE A 172 -3.81 -32.90 13.28
CA PHE A 172 -3.94 -32.28 14.60
C PHE A 172 -5.34 -32.51 15.18
N ASP A 173 -5.44 -32.77 16.48
CA ASP A 173 -6.69 -33.11 17.18
C ASP A 173 -7.78 -32.05 17.01
N GLU A 174 -7.37 -30.78 16.97
CA GLU A 174 -8.26 -29.62 16.78
C GLU A 174 -8.94 -29.62 15.39
N ILE A 175 -8.34 -30.32 14.40
CA ILE A 175 -8.79 -30.33 13.00
C ILE A 175 -9.31 -31.71 12.58
N LYS A 176 -8.62 -32.80 12.93
CA LYS A 176 -8.81 -34.14 12.37
C LYS A 176 -10.26 -34.64 12.46
N ASN A 177 -10.96 -34.25 13.53
CA ASN A 177 -12.33 -34.68 13.85
C ASN A 177 -13.41 -33.73 13.32
N LYS A 178 -13.04 -32.61 12.67
CA LYS A 178 -14.03 -31.73 12.05
C LYS A 178 -14.71 -32.43 10.88
N GLU A 179 -15.98 -32.09 10.65
CA GLU A 179 -16.84 -32.78 9.69
C GLU A 179 -16.80 -32.15 8.29
N SER A 180 -16.40 -30.88 8.18
CA SER A 180 -16.34 -30.17 6.91
C SER A 180 -15.33 -29.02 6.95
N ILE A 181 -14.88 -28.57 5.77
CA ILE A 181 -14.04 -27.38 5.61
C ILE A 181 -14.66 -26.14 6.28
N GLN A 182 -15.99 -26.01 6.23
CA GLN A 182 -16.71 -24.92 6.88
C GLN A 182 -16.45 -24.90 8.40
N ARG A 183 -16.52 -26.06 9.07
CA ARG A 183 -16.22 -26.19 10.50
C ARG A 183 -14.75 -25.90 10.83
N VAL A 184 -13.83 -26.22 9.92
CA VAL A 184 -12.42 -25.85 10.05
C VAL A 184 -12.26 -24.33 9.99
N ASN A 185 -12.85 -23.67 9.00
CA ASN A 185 -12.77 -22.21 8.83
C ASN A 185 -13.44 -21.45 9.99
N GLU A 186 -14.54 -21.97 10.53
CA GLU A 186 -15.18 -21.46 11.74
C GLU A 186 -14.23 -21.52 12.94
N PHE A 187 -13.53 -22.64 13.15
CA PHE A 187 -12.51 -22.75 14.19
C PHE A 187 -11.38 -21.74 13.99
N LEU A 188 -10.81 -21.64 12.78
CA LEU A 188 -9.72 -20.71 12.47
C LEU A 188 -10.09 -19.25 12.73
N SER A 189 -11.36 -18.89 12.47
CA SER A 189 -11.90 -17.55 12.65
C SER A 189 -12.41 -17.28 14.07
N SER A 190 -12.71 -18.35 14.83
CA SER A 190 -13.18 -18.25 16.20
C SER A 190 -12.13 -17.62 17.12
N ILE A 191 -12.60 -16.94 18.15
CA ILE A 191 -11.78 -16.26 19.15
C ILE A 191 -11.09 -17.32 20.04
N ASP A 192 -9.79 -17.16 20.23
CA ASP A 192 -8.99 -17.92 21.19
C ASP A 192 -9.56 -17.73 22.61
N LEU A 193 -9.95 -18.83 23.26
CA LEU A 193 -10.65 -18.79 24.55
C LEU A 193 -9.84 -18.10 25.65
N ASN A 194 -8.51 -18.20 25.62
CA ASN A 194 -7.66 -17.51 26.58
C ASN A 194 -7.70 -16.00 26.38
N LEU A 195 -7.76 -15.55 25.13
CA LEU A 195 -7.90 -14.13 24.80
C LEU A 195 -9.33 -13.62 25.06
N LYS A 196 -10.35 -14.46 24.86
CA LYS A 196 -11.75 -14.14 25.20
C LYS A 196 -11.91 -13.81 26.69
N LYS A 197 -11.20 -14.53 27.56
CA LYS A 197 -11.17 -14.26 29.00
C LYS A 197 -10.37 -13.00 29.36
N LYS A 198 -9.39 -12.64 28.53
CA LYS A 198 -8.45 -11.53 28.78
C LYS A 198 -9.03 -10.15 28.49
N PHE A 199 -9.93 -10.04 27.51
CA PHE A 199 -10.47 -8.76 27.06
C PHE A 199 -11.99 -8.71 27.23
N ASN A 200 -12.52 -7.54 27.57
CA ASN A 200 -13.96 -7.32 27.53
C ASN A 200 -14.40 -7.18 26.06
N LEU A 201 -15.29 -8.09 25.61
CA LEU A 201 -15.80 -8.14 24.24
C LEU A 201 -17.30 -7.82 24.14
N GLN A 202 -17.91 -7.34 25.23
CA GLN A 202 -19.31 -6.93 25.23
C GLN A 202 -19.49 -5.66 24.39
N ASN A 203 -20.61 -5.57 23.69
CA ASN A 203 -21.06 -4.38 22.95
C ASN A 203 -20.07 -3.84 21.89
N ILE A 204 -19.21 -4.67 21.31
CA ILE A 204 -18.36 -4.25 20.19
C ILE A 204 -19.22 -4.07 18.93
N PRO A 205 -19.29 -2.85 18.36
CA PRO A 205 -20.19 -2.58 17.25
C PRO A 205 -19.63 -3.10 15.91
N THR A 206 -20.50 -3.22 14.90
CA THR A 206 -20.15 -3.56 13.51
C THR A 206 -19.93 -2.33 12.63
N SER A 207 -19.89 -1.14 13.24
CA SER A 207 -19.71 0.16 12.60
C SER A 207 -18.24 0.61 12.54
N HIS A 208 -18.03 1.82 12.02
CA HIS A 208 -16.74 2.50 11.95
C HIS A 208 -16.23 2.86 13.34
N GLY A 209 -14.91 2.93 13.48
CA GLY A 209 -14.31 3.48 14.68
C GLY A 209 -12.85 3.12 14.86
N VAL A 210 -12.37 3.37 16.07
CA VAL A 210 -11.03 3.02 16.51
C VAL A 210 -11.07 2.04 17.67
N TYR A 211 -10.04 1.19 17.75
CA TYR A 211 -9.82 0.28 18.86
C TYR A 211 -8.38 0.39 19.33
N ILE A 212 -8.21 0.23 20.64
CA ILE A 212 -6.98 0.52 21.34
C ILE A 212 -6.64 -0.68 22.23
N PHE A 213 -5.47 -1.25 22.01
CA PHE A 213 -4.89 -2.25 22.89
C PHE A 213 -3.83 -1.59 23.78
N SER A 214 -3.98 -1.75 25.09
CA SER A 214 -3.08 -1.14 26.09
C SER A 214 -2.75 -2.13 27.21
N ASN A 215 -1.76 -1.79 28.02
CA ASN A 215 -1.48 -2.41 29.31
C ASN A 215 -1.34 -1.33 30.39
N LYS A 216 -1.02 -1.73 31.63
CA LYS A 216 -0.87 -0.80 32.76
C LYS A 216 0.18 0.31 32.53
N LYS A 217 1.17 0.09 31.66
CA LYS A 217 2.30 1.01 31.44
C LYS A 217 2.09 1.93 30.23
N SER A 218 1.47 1.44 29.16
CA SER A 218 1.39 2.17 27.90
C SER A 218 0.28 1.71 26.98
N LEU A 219 -0.11 2.60 26.06
CA LEU A 219 -0.87 2.26 24.87
C LEU A 219 0.04 1.54 23.86
N ASN A 220 -0.28 0.30 23.52
CA ASN A 220 0.58 -0.55 22.69
C ASN A 220 0.23 -0.47 21.21
N TYR A 221 -1.06 -0.36 20.89
CA TYR A 221 -1.55 -0.33 19.52
C TYR A 221 -2.88 0.42 19.39
N VAL A 222 -2.99 1.23 18.34
CA VAL A 222 -4.25 1.82 17.84
C VAL A 222 -4.54 1.27 16.46
N GLY A 223 -5.79 0.93 16.19
CA GLY A 223 -6.23 0.61 14.83
C GLY A 223 -7.59 1.20 14.52
N LYS A 224 -7.86 1.48 13.25
CA LYS A 224 -9.21 1.75 12.74
C LYS A 224 -9.88 0.53 12.09
N SER A 225 -11.20 0.59 11.94
CA SER A 225 -11.95 -0.33 11.08
C SER A 225 -13.26 0.31 10.60
N SER A 226 -13.80 -0.15 9.47
CA SER A 226 -15.19 0.08 9.08
C SER A 226 -16.16 -0.91 9.73
N ASN A 227 -15.62 -2.02 10.27
CA ASN A 227 -16.35 -2.98 11.07
C ASN A 227 -15.47 -3.39 12.26
N LEU A 228 -15.72 -2.76 13.42
CA LEU A 228 -14.91 -2.94 14.63
C LEU A 228 -14.93 -4.40 15.11
N LYS A 229 -16.10 -5.02 15.18
CA LYS A 229 -16.29 -6.42 15.60
C LYS A 229 -15.43 -7.39 14.80
N ASN A 230 -15.51 -7.35 13.47
CA ASN A 230 -14.74 -8.25 12.61
C ASN A 230 -13.23 -8.02 12.76
N ARG A 231 -12.81 -6.76 12.87
CA ARG A 231 -11.38 -6.43 12.98
C ARG A 231 -10.79 -6.86 14.32
N ILE A 232 -11.53 -6.67 15.42
CA ILE A 232 -11.12 -7.11 16.75
C ILE A 232 -11.10 -8.64 16.81
N ASN A 233 -12.14 -9.32 16.32
CA ASN A 233 -12.18 -10.78 16.25
C ASN A 233 -10.98 -11.34 15.47
N SER A 234 -10.60 -10.72 14.35
CA SER A 234 -9.40 -11.10 13.60
C SER A 234 -8.12 -11.05 14.44
N HIS A 235 -7.96 -10.05 15.33
CA HIS A 235 -6.80 -9.98 16.23
C HIS A 235 -6.79 -11.10 17.28
N LEU A 236 -7.97 -11.51 17.74
CA LEU A 236 -8.16 -12.49 18.81
C LEU A 236 -8.37 -13.93 18.29
N SER A 237 -8.49 -14.11 16.98
CA SER A 237 -8.74 -15.40 16.34
C SER A 237 -7.61 -16.40 16.55
N HIS A 238 -7.89 -17.70 16.39
CA HIS A 238 -6.85 -18.74 16.41
C HIS A 238 -5.82 -18.54 15.29
N SER A 239 -6.27 -18.16 14.09
CA SER A 239 -5.42 -17.92 12.92
C SER A 239 -4.76 -16.53 12.87
N ARG A 240 -4.87 -15.72 13.93
CA ARG A 240 -4.36 -14.33 14.01
C ARG A 240 -2.92 -14.17 13.50
N SER A 241 -2.64 -13.05 12.86
CA SER A 241 -1.31 -12.75 12.31
C SER A 241 -0.22 -12.66 13.40
N TYR A 242 1.06 -12.71 13.01
CA TYR A 242 2.18 -12.48 13.94
C TYR A 242 2.08 -11.11 14.64
N LYS A 243 1.73 -10.06 13.89
CA LYS A 243 1.54 -8.71 14.45
C LYS A 243 0.40 -8.69 15.46
N SER A 244 -0.75 -9.28 15.12
CA SER A 244 -1.90 -9.39 16.01
C SER A 244 -1.55 -10.14 17.28
N ASN A 245 -0.82 -11.25 17.16
CA ASN A 245 -0.35 -12.01 18.33
C ASN A 245 0.52 -11.17 19.26
N LYS A 246 1.46 -10.37 18.71
CA LYS A 246 2.26 -9.45 19.51
C LYS A 246 1.38 -8.42 20.23
N ILE A 247 0.41 -7.82 19.53
CA ILE A 247 -0.54 -6.84 20.09
C ILE A 247 -1.29 -7.41 21.29
N VAL A 248 -1.94 -8.56 21.13
CA VAL A 248 -2.82 -9.15 22.15
C VAL A 248 -2.03 -9.73 23.34
N ASN A 249 -0.81 -10.22 23.11
CA ASN A 249 0.03 -10.75 24.17
C ASN A 249 0.61 -9.62 25.04
N THR A 250 0.99 -8.48 24.45
CA THR A 250 1.56 -7.34 25.19
C THR A 250 0.52 -6.46 25.89
N SER A 251 -0.77 -6.69 25.62
CA SER A 251 -1.88 -5.83 26.06
C SER A 251 -2.83 -6.59 26.98
N ASN A 252 -3.38 -5.91 27.98
CA ASN A 252 -4.31 -6.49 28.96
C ASN A 252 -5.68 -5.78 28.97
N SER A 253 -5.84 -4.73 28.16
CA SER A 253 -7.09 -3.98 28.02
C SER A 253 -7.35 -3.66 26.55
N LEU A 254 -8.64 -3.59 26.22
CA LEU A 254 -9.17 -3.21 24.92
C LEU A 254 -10.20 -2.09 25.14
N LYS A 255 -9.96 -0.92 24.56
CA LYS A 255 -10.95 0.17 24.46
C LYS A 255 -11.41 0.29 23.02
N VAL A 256 -12.71 0.49 22.81
CA VAL A 256 -13.34 0.60 21.49
C VAL A 256 -14.15 1.88 21.48
N ILE A 257 -13.99 2.68 20.43
CA ILE A 257 -14.65 3.97 20.28
C ILE A 257 -15.34 3.96 18.93
N ASN A 258 -16.66 3.97 18.96
CA ASN A 258 -17.51 4.04 17.77
C ASN A 258 -17.41 5.45 17.18
N LEU A 259 -17.27 5.56 15.85
CA LEU A 259 -17.17 6.84 15.16
C LEU A 259 -18.12 6.86 13.95
N PRO A 260 -18.64 8.02 13.55
CA PRO A 260 -19.71 8.11 12.56
C PRO A 260 -19.30 7.59 11.17
N ASN A 261 -18.03 7.77 10.78
CA ASN A 261 -17.58 7.39 9.45
C ASN A 261 -16.08 7.02 9.40
N GLU A 262 -15.66 6.50 8.25
CA GLU A 262 -14.29 6.07 8.00
C GLU A 262 -13.26 7.20 8.06
N LEU A 263 -13.60 8.39 7.55
CA LEU A 263 -12.69 9.53 7.51
C LEU A 263 -12.37 10.04 8.92
N ILE A 264 -13.40 10.15 9.76
CA ILE A 264 -13.23 10.47 11.18
C ILE A 264 -12.36 9.39 11.86
N SER A 265 -12.61 8.11 11.57
CA SER A 265 -11.81 7.01 12.12
C SER A 265 -10.33 7.09 11.71
N LEU A 266 -10.05 7.50 10.46
CA LEU A 266 -8.69 7.75 9.96
C LEU A 266 -7.99 8.88 10.70
N ILE A 267 -8.67 10.01 10.88
CA ILE A 267 -8.09 11.19 11.55
C ILE A 267 -7.86 10.89 13.03
N VAL A 268 -8.84 10.29 13.72
CA VAL A 268 -8.72 9.92 15.14
C VAL A 268 -7.60 8.90 15.35
N GLU A 269 -7.47 7.88 14.49
CA GLU A 269 -6.36 6.93 14.54
C GLU A 269 -5.01 7.64 14.41
N GLN A 270 -4.86 8.55 13.43
CA GLN A 270 -3.63 9.32 13.26
C GLN A 270 -3.34 10.17 14.51
N ARG A 271 -4.33 10.89 15.06
CA ARG A 271 -4.15 11.71 16.27
C ARG A 271 -3.67 10.88 17.47
N LEU A 272 -4.31 9.74 17.72
CA LEU A 272 -3.93 8.83 18.81
C LEU A 272 -2.52 8.26 18.61
N ILE A 273 -2.16 7.85 17.39
CA ILE A 273 -0.81 7.36 17.08
C ILE A 273 0.25 8.43 17.36
N ASN A 274 -0.03 9.69 17.05
CA ASN A 274 0.95 10.77 17.22
C ASN A 274 1.05 11.28 18.65
N LYS A 275 -0.05 11.26 19.39
CA LYS A 275 -0.09 11.58 20.82
C LYS A 275 0.64 10.52 21.64
N PHE A 276 0.28 9.25 21.49
CA PHE A 276 0.77 8.17 22.36
C PHE A 276 2.00 7.43 21.82
N LYS A 277 2.36 7.63 20.55
CA LYS A 277 3.47 6.98 19.85
C LYS A 277 3.58 5.46 20.13
N PRO A 278 2.51 4.68 19.92
CA PRO A 278 2.46 3.28 20.33
C PRO A 278 3.54 2.46 19.63
N GLN A 279 4.18 1.55 20.37
CA GLN A 279 5.34 0.80 19.87
C GLN A 279 4.98 -0.10 18.67
N LEU A 280 3.75 -0.61 18.59
CA LEU A 280 3.33 -1.55 17.55
C LEU A 280 2.70 -0.87 16.32
N ASN A 281 2.51 0.45 16.36
CA ASN A 281 2.14 1.27 15.20
C ASN A 281 3.40 1.73 14.44
N ARG A 282 3.70 1.03 13.35
CA ARG A 282 4.79 1.38 12.42
C ARG A 282 4.42 2.48 11.42
N SER A 283 3.14 2.61 11.09
CA SER A 283 2.57 3.60 10.17
C SER A 283 1.65 4.57 10.92
N GLY A 284 1.24 5.66 10.25
CA GLY A 284 0.31 6.65 10.80
C GLY A 284 0.96 7.79 11.58
N ARG A 285 2.30 7.79 11.71
CA ARG A 285 3.04 8.91 12.31
C ARG A 285 3.10 10.09 11.35
N ILE A 286 2.85 11.29 11.88
CA ILE A 286 3.02 12.56 11.20
C ILE A 286 4.53 12.81 11.02
N PRO A 287 4.96 13.32 9.85
CA PRO A 287 6.36 13.66 9.64
C PRO A 287 6.83 14.75 10.59
N LYS A 288 8.14 14.79 10.88
CA LYS A 288 8.70 15.84 11.76
C LYS A 288 8.87 17.19 11.07
N ASN A 289 8.98 17.22 9.75
CA ASN A 289 9.29 18.43 8.99
C ASN A 289 8.36 18.55 7.78
N ILE A 290 8.07 19.79 7.42
CA ILE A 290 7.61 20.16 6.08
C ILE A 290 8.84 20.51 5.25
N TYR A 291 8.83 20.12 3.98
CA TYR A 291 9.87 20.43 3.02
C TYR A 291 9.31 21.34 1.92
N TRP A 292 10.14 22.30 1.53
CA TRP A 292 9.87 23.28 0.47
C TRP A 292 10.99 23.21 -0.56
N ILE A 293 10.62 23.18 -1.83
CA ILE A 293 11.57 23.33 -2.94
C ILE A 293 11.69 24.81 -3.24
N LYS A 294 12.90 25.35 -3.24
CA LYS A 294 13.16 26.79 -3.37
C LYS A 294 14.14 27.09 -4.48
N LEU A 295 13.90 28.19 -5.19
CA LEU A 295 14.92 28.90 -5.96
C LEU A 295 15.32 30.15 -5.16
N LYS A 296 16.62 30.30 -4.90
CA LYS A 296 17.17 31.48 -4.23
C LYS A 296 17.84 32.41 -5.23
N SER A 297 17.80 33.71 -5.00
CA SER A 297 18.42 34.71 -5.89
C SER A 297 19.92 34.48 -6.12
N ASN A 298 20.61 33.89 -5.14
CA ASN A 298 22.04 33.59 -5.19
C ASN A 298 22.37 32.15 -5.67
N LYS A 299 21.39 31.40 -6.17
CA LYS A 299 21.59 30.04 -6.69
C LYS A 299 20.98 29.87 -8.07
N SER A 300 21.59 29.00 -8.87
CA SER A 300 21.18 28.66 -10.24
C SER A 300 20.34 27.39 -10.33
N ASN A 301 20.13 26.69 -9.22
CA ASN A 301 19.35 25.46 -9.12
C ASN A 301 18.43 25.47 -7.88
N PHE A 302 17.48 24.54 -7.88
CA PHE A 302 16.59 24.38 -6.74
C PHE A 302 17.30 23.77 -5.52
N GLU A 303 16.82 24.09 -4.33
CA GLU A 303 17.21 23.44 -3.09
C GLU A 303 15.98 22.98 -2.30
N ILE A 304 16.19 22.08 -1.33
CA ILE A 304 15.14 21.65 -0.40
C ILE A 304 15.42 22.27 0.96
N SER A 305 14.43 22.97 1.50
CA SER A 305 14.48 23.68 2.78
C SER A 305 13.37 23.17 3.71
N LYS A 306 13.63 23.22 5.03
CA LYS A 306 12.60 23.00 6.07
C LYS A 306 11.87 24.29 6.47
N ILE A 307 12.49 25.44 6.19
CA ILE A 307 11.95 26.77 6.45
C ILE A 307 11.08 27.16 5.25
N GLU A 308 9.89 27.71 5.49
CA GLU A 308 8.96 28.15 4.45
C GLU A 308 9.47 29.39 3.72
N LEU A 309 9.61 30.54 4.39
CA LEU A 309 10.10 31.77 3.76
C LEU A 309 11.53 32.12 4.21
N SER A 310 12.35 32.58 3.26
CA SER A 310 13.69 33.14 3.52
C SER A 310 13.91 34.37 2.64
N LYS A 311 14.64 35.38 3.13
CA LYS A 311 14.78 36.71 2.48
C LYS A 311 15.17 36.65 1.00
N ASN A 312 16.01 35.71 0.60
CA ASN A 312 16.50 35.56 -0.76
C ASN A 312 15.72 34.54 -1.62
N THR A 313 14.54 34.08 -1.15
CA THR A 313 13.71 33.13 -1.91
C THR A 313 13.01 33.87 -3.02
N ILE A 314 13.33 33.53 -4.26
CA ILE A 314 12.68 34.11 -5.44
C ILE A 314 11.62 33.20 -6.03
N PHE A 315 11.52 31.94 -5.62
CA PHE A 315 10.43 31.04 -5.99
C PHE A 315 10.34 29.88 -5.00
N GLN A 316 9.14 29.40 -4.70
CA GLN A 316 8.93 28.28 -3.78
C GLN A 316 7.82 27.33 -4.24
N ILE A 317 7.96 26.05 -3.91
CA ILE A 317 6.99 24.99 -4.15
C ILE A 317 6.88 24.11 -2.90
N GLY A 318 5.64 23.80 -2.50
CA GLY A 318 5.29 22.80 -1.50
C GLY A 318 3.87 23.07 -0.97
N PRO A 319 3.50 22.56 0.22
CA PRO A 319 4.36 21.83 1.17
C PRO A 319 4.55 20.38 0.76
N PHE A 320 5.72 19.81 1.08
CA PHE A 320 5.95 18.37 0.98
C PHE A 320 6.16 17.75 2.36
N LEU A 321 5.34 16.75 2.70
CA LEU A 321 5.43 15.98 3.95
C LEU A 321 6.46 14.83 3.91
N SER A 322 7.14 14.65 2.77
CA SER A 322 8.15 13.61 2.58
C SER A 322 9.35 14.19 1.83
N TYR A 323 10.54 14.04 2.41
CA TYR A 323 11.78 14.47 1.79
C TYR A 323 12.00 13.76 0.44
N THR A 324 11.73 12.46 0.37
CA THR A 324 11.85 11.68 -0.87
C THR A 324 10.92 12.23 -1.97
N LYS A 325 9.66 12.56 -1.63
CA LYS A 325 8.75 13.18 -2.61
C LYS A 325 9.24 14.56 -3.05
N ALA A 326 9.71 15.39 -2.11
CA ALA A 326 10.29 16.70 -2.43
C ALA A 326 11.53 16.56 -3.34
N LYS A 327 12.41 15.60 -3.07
CA LYS A 327 13.60 15.30 -3.88
C LYS A 327 13.24 14.84 -5.28
N ASN A 328 12.27 13.94 -5.41
CA ASN A 328 11.82 13.46 -6.71
C ASN A 328 11.16 14.58 -7.52
N PHE A 329 10.34 15.41 -6.89
CA PHE A 329 9.70 16.56 -7.53
C PHE A 329 10.74 17.63 -7.94
N LYS A 330 11.73 17.90 -7.08
CA LYS A 330 12.87 18.77 -7.41
C LYS A 330 13.62 18.25 -8.64
N ASN A 331 13.97 16.96 -8.65
CA ASN A 331 14.68 16.36 -9.77
C ASN A 331 13.87 16.44 -11.07
N PHE A 332 12.54 16.30 -10.98
CA PHE A 332 11.64 16.53 -12.10
C PHE A 332 11.77 17.97 -12.62
N LEU A 333 11.69 18.98 -11.75
CA LEU A 333 11.84 20.39 -12.16
C LEU A 333 13.22 20.69 -12.74
N ASP A 334 14.30 20.20 -12.11
CA ASP A 334 15.66 20.39 -12.60
C ASP A 334 15.82 19.80 -14.01
N LYS A 335 15.24 18.62 -14.27
CA LYS A 335 15.26 18.00 -15.60
C LYS A 335 14.36 18.75 -16.59
N ARG A 336 13.18 19.20 -16.16
CA ARG A 336 12.19 19.87 -17.03
C ARG A 336 12.61 21.27 -17.47
N PHE A 337 13.32 21.99 -16.60
CA PHE A 337 13.79 23.34 -16.85
C PHE A 337 15.29 23.41 -17.14
N GLU A 338 15.94 22.24 -17.23
CA GLU A 338 17.37 22.10 -17.55
C GLU A 338 18.25 23.02 -16.67
N THR A 339 17.99 22.99 -15.36
CA THR A 339 18.64 23.90 -14.42
C THR A 339 20.15 23.68 -14.39
N VAL A 340 20.89 24.77 -14.26
CA VAL A 340 22.36 24.72 -14.22
C VAL A 340 22.84 24.04 -12.95
N ARG A 341 23.56 22.93 -13.09
CA ARG A 341 24.02 22.10 -11.96
C ARG A 341 25.32 22.57 -11.32
N CYS A 342 26.16 23.29 -12.05
CA CYS A 342 27.41 23.79 -11.51
C CYS A 342 27.17 25.00 -10.60
N LYS A 343 28.00 25.16 -9.56
CA LYS A 343 27.92 26.30 -8.65
C LYS A 343 28.30 27.58 -9.39
N ASN A 344 27.55 28.65 -9.15
CA ASN A 344 27.97 29.96 -9.60
C ASN A 344 29.20 30.41 -8.80
N ASN A 345 30.33 30.53 -9.48
CA ASN A 345 31.59 30.98 -8.87
C ASN A 345 32.42 31.90 -9.77
N ASN A 346 31.97 32.18 -11.01
CA ASN A 346 32.65 33.05 -11.98
C ASN A 346 34.16 32.81 -12.12
N SER A 347 34.63 31.57 -11.92
CA SER A 347 36.05 31.27 -11.80
C SER A 347 36.70 30.79 -13.11
N ARG A 348 35.92 30.66 -14.20
CA ARG A 348 36.40 30.08 -15.46
C ARG A 348 36.14 31.04 -16.63
N LYS A 349 37.00 30.98 -17.65
CA LYS A 349 36.78 31.66 -18.94
C LYS A 349 35.97 30.81 -19.92
N THR A 350 36.01 29.49 -19.76
CA THR A 350 35.33 28.50 -20.62
C THR A 350 34.39 27.61 -19.83
N LYS A 351 33.45 26.94 -20.53
CA LYS A 351 32.47 26.04 -19.90
C LYS A 351 33.18 24.93 -19.11
N CYS A 352 32.64 24.61 -17.94
CA CYS A 352 33.13 23.48 -17.15
C CYS A 352 32.69 22.14 -17.74
N ASP A 353 33.41 21.07 -17.39
CA ASP A 353 33.19 19.72 -17.90
C ASP A 353 31.77 19.21 -17.65
N ILE A 354 31.18 19.58 -16.50
CA ILE A 354 29.78 19.27 -16.15
C ILE A 354 28.82 19.89 -17.17
N SER A 355 29.06 21.15 -17.56
CA SER A 355 28.20 21.87 -18.50
C SER A 355 28.38 21.35 -19.92
N ILE A 356 29.60 20.96 -20.31
CA ILE A 356 29.89 20.33 -21.60
C ILE A 356 29.16 18.98 -21.69
N LEU A 357 29.33 18.11 -20.69
CA LEU A 357 28.75 16.77 -20.66
C LEU A 357 27.21 16.78 -20.67
N LEU A 358 26.60 17.77 -20.03
CA LEU A 358 25.14 17.91 -19.98
C LEU A 358 24.56 18.79 -21.10
N ASN A 359 25.42 19.32 -21.98
CA ASN A 359 25.06 20.34 -22.97
C ASN A 359 24.23 21.51 -22.37
N SER A 360 24.57 21.93 -21.16
CA SER A 360 23.82 22.95 -20.41
C SER A 360 24.49 24.33 -20.46
N GLN A 361 23.82 25.36 -19.95
CA GLN A 361 24.50 26.60 -19.57
C GLN A 361 25.51 26.35 -18.44
N CYS A 362 26.54 27.18 -18.35
CA CYS A 362 27.59 27.10 -17.33
C CYS A 362 27.53 28.31 -16.41
N ALA A 363 27.31 28.10 -15.12
CA ALA A 363 27.39 29.15 -14.10
C ALA A 363 28.82 29.41 -13.61
N CYS A 364 29.82 28.65 -14.06
CA CYS A 364 31.21 28.86 -13.65
C CYS A 364 31.94 29.91 -14.49
N ILE A 365 31.35 30.32 -15.64
CA ILE A 365 31.97 31.30 -16.52
C ILE A 365 31.72 32.71 -16.02
N ASP A 366 32.72 33.57 -16.15
CA ASP A 366 32.65 35.00 -15.85
C ASP A 366 31.49 35.74 -16.52
N SER A 367 31.13 35.36 -17.76
CA SER A 367 30.01 35.94 -18.52
C SER A 367 28.61 35.49 -18.05
N PHE A 368 28.51 34.59 -17.06
CA PHE A 368 27.22 34.10 -16.59
C PHE A 368 26.51 35.13 -15.70
N ASN A 369 25.43 35.73 -16.22
CA ASN A 369 24.58 36.63 -15.44
C ASN A 369 23.50 35.84 -14.67
N LEU A 370 23.73 35.61 -13.38
CA LEU A 370 22.82 34.88 -12.51
C LEU A 370 21.45 35.56 -12.35
N GLU A 371 21.41 36.89 -12.27
CA GLU A 371 20.15 37.64 -12.10
C GLU A 371 19.24 37.47 -13.32
N LYS A 372 19.79 37.66 -14.53
CA LYS A 372 19.08 37.45 -15.80
C LYS A 372 18.63 36.00 -15.97
N TYR A 373 19.50 35.04 -15.61
CA TYR A 373 19.13 33.62 -15.62
C TYR A 373 17.95 33.35 -14.68
N ASN A 374 18.01 33.83 -13.44
CA ASN A 374 16.97 33.62 -12.43
C ASN A 374 15.65 34.31 -12.80
N TYR A 375 15.70 35.51 -13.39
CA TYR A 375 14.52 36.19 -13.95
C TYR A 375 13.82 35.35 -15.02
N ASN A 376 14.59 34.84 -15.99
CA ASN A 376 14.05 33.99 -17.06
C ASN A 376 13.52 32.65 -16.54
N LEU A 377 14.24 32.01 -15.62
CA LEU A 377 13.80 30.77 -14.99
C LEU A 377 12.51 30.97 -14.20
N ARG A 378 12.42 32.06 -13.41
CA ARG A 378 11.20 32.44 -12.69
C ARG A 378 10.01 32.61 -13.62
N LYS A 379 10.17 33.36 -14.72
CA LYS A 379 9.10 33.56 -15.73
C LYS A 379 8.63 32.23 -16.33
N LYS A 380 9.55 31.31 -16.65
CA LYS A 380 9.22 29.96 -17.13
C LYS A 380 8.44 29.15 -16.11
N LEU A 381 8.80 29.26 -14.82
CA LEU A 381 8.13 28.55 -13.73
C LEU A 381 6.72 29.09 -13.52
N ASP A 382 6.54 30.42 -13.47
CA ASP A 382 5.22 31.03 -13.30
C ASP A 382 4.28 30.62 -14.45
N LEU A 383 4.74 30.68 -15.70
CA LEU A 383 3.98 30.23 -16.87
C LEU A 383 3.63 28.73 -16.82
N PHE A 384 4.54 27.90 -16.30
CA PHE A 384 4.31 26.47 -16.17
C PHE A 384 3.23 26.17 -15.12
N PHE A 385 3.28 26.83 -13.97
CA PHE A 385 2.32 26.58 -12.88
C PHE A 385 0.98 27.30 -13.08
N SER A 386 0.90 28.32 -13.94
CA SER A 386 -0.37 28.93 -14.34
C SER A 386 -1.21 28.00 -15.22
N ASP A 387 -0.57 27.18 -16.06
CA ASP A 387 -1.25 26.18 -16.88
C ASP A 387 -0.38 24.92 -17.03
N THR A 388 -0.66 23.92 -16.19
CA THR A 388 0.02 22.63 -16.22
C THR A 388 -0.65 21.62 -17.16
N SER A 389 -1.81 21.95 -17.75
CA SER A 389 -2.59 21.01 -18.57
C SER A 389 -1.80 20.51 -19.78
N LYS A 390 -1.06 21.42 -20.43
CA LYS A 390 -0.19 21.10 -21.57
C LYS A 390 0.92 20.11 -21.19
N GLU A 391 1.51 20.26 -20.01
CA GLU A 391 2.54 19.34 -19.53
C GLU A 391 1.95 17.98 -19.19
N VAL A 392 0.80 17.94 -18.52
CA VAL A 392 0.10 16.69 -18.20
C VAL A 392 -0.23 15.94 -19.49
N LYS A 393 -0.79 16.62 -20.49
CA LYS A 393 -1.05 16.05 -21.82
C LYS A 393 0.23 15.52 -22.47
N ARG A 394 1.30 16.32 -22.49
CA ARG A 394 2.61 15.91 -23.04
C ARG A 394 3.18 14.66 -22.36
N LEU A 395 3.05 14.54 -21.05
CA LEU A 395 3.51 13.37 -20.30
C LEU A 395 2.64 12.15 -20.59
N ASN A 396 1.32 12.31 -20.70
CA ASN A 396 0.41 11.24 -21.12
C ASN A 396 0.71 10.74 -22.54
N ASP A 397 0.96 11.64 -23.50
CA ASP A 397 1.29 11.27 -24.88
C ASP A 397 2.61 10.49 -24.95
N LYS A 398 3.62 10.91 -24.18
CA LYS A 398 4.89 10.15 -24.04
C LYS A 398 4.67 8.79 -23.40
N LEU A 399 3.84 8.72 -22.36
CA LEU A 399 3.50 7.46 -21.71
C LEU A 399 2.84 6.49 -22.70
N ASN A 400 1.89 6.98 -23.51
CA ASN A 400 1.22 6.20 -24.54
C ASN A 400 2.20 5.74 -25.63
N THR A 401 3.13 6.62 -26.03
CA THR A 401 4.16 6.29 -27.04
C THR A 401 5.07 5.18 -26.53
N TYR A 402 5.67 5.34 -25.35
CA TYR A 402 6.51 4.29 -24.75
C TYR A 402 5.76 3.00 -24.47
N SER A 403 4.47 3.08 -24.12
CA SER A 403 3.62 1.90 -23.98
C SER A 403 3.38 1.18 -25.30
N LYS A 404 3.27 1.89 -26.43
CA LYS A 404 3.13 1.29 -27.77
C LYS A 404 4.45 0.68 -28.25
N GLU A 405 5.56 1.35 -27.98
CA GLU A 405 6.92 0.90 -28.29
C GLU A 405 7.44 -0.20 -27.34
N GLN A 406 6.64 -0.61 -26.35
CA GLN A 406 7.01 -1.58 -25.32
C GLN A 406 8.24 -1.18 -24.48
N ASN A 407 8.54 0.12 -24.40
CA ASN A 407 9.60 0.67 -23.55
C ASN A 407 9.08 0.93 -22.12
N PHE A 408 8.92 -0.15 -21.36
CA PHE A 408 8.27 -0.11 -20.04
C PHE A 408 9.08 0.67 -18.98
N GLU A 409 10.41 0.69 -19.08
CA GLU A 409 11.26 1.40 -18.12
C GLU A 409 11.02 2.93 -18.20
N GLU A 410 11.05 3.49 -19.40
CA GLU A 410 10.78 4.91 -19.61
C GLU A 410 9.30 5.25 -19.35
N ALA A 411 8.37 4.36 -19.71
CA ALA A 411 6.96 4.50 -19.36
C ALA A 411 6.77 4.61 -17.83
N GLN A 412 7.44 3.77 -17.04
CA GLN A 412 7.36 3.81 -15.59
C GLN A 412 7.96 5.10 -15.00
N LYS A 413 9.06 5.61 -15.55
CA LYS A 413 9.64 6.91 -15.16
C LYS A 413 8.65 8.05 -15.41
N ILE A 414 8.03 8.10 -16.59
CA ILE A 414 7.02 9.11 -16.94
C ILE A 414 5.79 9.01 -16.03
N LYS A 415 5.28 7.79 -15.80
CA LYS A 415 4.16 7.53 -14.90
C LYS A 415 4.42 8.02 -13.48
N ASN A 416 5.64 7.79 -12.96
CA ASN A 416 6.05 8.28 -11.66
C ASN A 416 6.07 9.82 -11.60
N TYR A 417 6.58 10.48 -12.65
CA TYR A 417 6.57 11.95 -12.73
C TYR A 417 5.16 12.53 -12.81
N LEU A 418 4.31 11.95 -13.66
CA LEU A 418 2.92 12.37 -13.81
C LEU A 418 2.16 12.23 -12.49
N SER A 419 2.33 11.11 -11.78
CA SER A 419 1.74 10.91 -10.46
C SER A 419 2.25 11.94 -9.43
N LEU A 420 3.54 12.28 -9.43
CA LEU A 420 4.08 13.30 -8.53
C LEU A 420 3.50 14.69 -8.83
N LEU A 421 3.38 15.06 -10.11
CA LEU A 421 2.80 16.32 -10.55
C LEU A 421 1.33 16.44 -10.17
N GLN A 422 0.52 15.45 -10.52
CA GLN A 422 -0.92 15.44 -10.21
C GLN A 422 -1.18 15.51 -8.70
N ASN A 423 -0.52 14.66 -7.90
CA ASN A 423 -0.70 14.69 -6.43
C ASN A 423 -0.32 16.05 -5.83
N PHE A 424 0.66 16.75 -6.41
CA PHE A 424 1.05 18.09 -5.95
C PHE A 424 0.00 19.14 -6.32
N LEU A 425 -0.49 19.12 -7.57
CA LEU A 425 -1.50 20.06 -8.05
C LEU A 425 -2.83 19.88 -7.31
N GLU A 426 -3.30 18.64 -7.18
CA GLU A 426 -4.51 18.30 -6.42
C GLU A 426 -4.43 18.81 -4.98
N PHE A 427 -3.30 18.58 -4.30
CA PHE A 427 -3.14 19.01 -2.93
C PHE A 427 -3.14 20.53 -2.77
N ASN A 428 -2.45 21.26 -3.66
CA ASN A 428 -2.46 22.72 -3.58
C ASN A 428 -3.81 23.31 -3.96
N SER A 429 -4.47 22.79 -4.99
CA SER A 429 -5.83 23.21 -5.35
C SER A 429 -6.79 23.00 -4.18
N PHE A 430 -6.73 21.84 -3.53
CA PHE A 430 -7.55 21.55 -2.34
C PHE A 430 -7.24 22.52 -1.18
N LYS A 431 -5.96 22.78 -0.91
CA LYS A 431 -5.53 23.74 0.11
C LYS A 431 -6.02 25.16 -0.20
N GLU A 432 -5.90 25.61 -1.44
CA GLU A 432 -6.37 26.92 -1.88
C GLU A 432 -7.88 27.06 -1.73
N LYS A 433 -8.66 26.06 -2.16
CA LYS A 433 -10.12 26.01 -1.96
C LYS A 433 -10.51 26.14 -0.49
N ILE A 434 -9.78 25.49 0.41
CA ILE A 434 -9.98 25.64 1.86
C ILE A 434 -9.67 27.07 2.31
N ASN A 435 -8.54 27.64 1.87
CA ASN A 435 -8.13 28.99 2.25
C ASN A 435 -9.11 30.08 1.79
N VAL A 436 -9.75 29.90 0.63
CA VAL A 436 -10.74 30.85 0.09
C VAL A 436 -12.18 30.52 0.52
N PHE A 437 -12.37 29.58 1.45
CA PHE A 437 -13.68 29.14 1.94
C PHE A 437 -14.64 28.72 0.81
N ASP A 438 -14.15 27.93 -0.15
CA ASP A 438 -14.94 27.40 -1.25
C ASP A 438 -16.16 26.61 -0.74
N LYS A 439 -17.37 27.11 -1.04
CA LYS A 439 -18.63 26.59 -0.49
C LYS A 439 -18.84 25.11 -0.80
N GLN A 440 -18.49 24.67 -2.01
CA GLN A 440 -18.67 23.28 -2.42
C GLN A 440 -17.74 22.35 -1.63
N THR A 441 -16.47 22.73 -1.51
CA THR A 441 -15.47 21.99 -0.72
C THR A 441 -15.88 21.90 0.74
N LEU A 442 -16.29 23.02 1.36
CA LEU A 442 -16.72 23.03 2.76
C LEU A 442 -17.96 22.16 2.99
N LYS A 443 -18.95 22.19 2.10
CA LYS A 443 -20.13 21.32 2.17
C LYS A 443 -19.77 19.84 2.10
N ILE A 444 -18.80 19.46 1.26
CA ILE A 444 -18.31 18.07 1.20
C ILE A 444 -17.68 17.67 2.55
N LEU A 445 -16.90 18.55 3.18
CA LEU A 445 -16.28 18.28 4.48
C LEU A 445 -17.33 18.17 5.59
N GLU A 446 -18.33 19.04 5.61
CA GLU A 446 -19.44 19.00 6.57
C GLU A 446 -20.21 17.69 6.50
N ASN A 447 -20.45 17.14 5.29
CA ASN A 447 -21.08 15.84 5.11
C ASN A 447 -20.28 14.67 5.75
N PHE A 448 -18.99 14.88 6.02
CA PHE A 448 -18.14 13.94 6.75
C PHE A 448 -17.88 14.32 8.20
N ASN A 449 -18.64 15.28 8.74
CA ASN A 449 -18.51 15.82 10.08
C ASN A 449 -17.17 16.54 10.32
N ILE A 450 -16.66 17.22 9.28
CA ILE A 450 -15.41 17.97 9.35
C ILE A 450 -15.69 19.45 9.14
N GLU A 451 -15.07 20.26 9.98
CA GLU A 451 -15.02 21.71 9.86
C GLU A 451 -13.56 22.15 9.86
N ILE A 452 -13.22 23.17 9.08
CA ILE A 452 -11.86 23.73 9.06
C ILE A 452 -11.92 25.19 9.49
N THR A 453 -11.23 25.52 10.57
CA THR A 453 -11.05 26.89 11.05
C THR A 453 -9.60 27.09 11.52
N ASP A 454 -9.02 28.27 11.26
CA ASP A 454 -7.68 28.66 11.71
C ASP A 454 -6.55 27.64 11.45
N ASN A 455 -6.55 27.04 10.24
CA ASN A 455 -5.63 25.95 9.87
C ASN A 455 -5.71 24.75 10.83
N ARG A 456 -6.91 24.43 11.31
CA ARG A 456 -7.20 23.25 12.13
C ARG A 456 -8.37 22.48 11.54
N VAL A 457 -8.26 21.16 11.55
CA VAL A 457 -9.40 20.28 11.24
C VAL A 457 -10.14 19.99 12.54
N ASN A 458 -11.39 20.41 12.63
CA ASN A 458 -12.29 20.14 13.73
C ASN A 458 -13.24 19.00 13.36
N LEU A 459 -13.48 18.11 14.32
CA LEU A 459 -14.35 16.94 14.13
C LEU A 459 -15.66 17.21 14.86
N LYS A 460 -16.78 17.29 14.13
CA LYS A 460 -18.13 17.46 14.70
C LYS A 460 -18.68 16.09 15.08
N ILE A 461 -18.22 15.56 16.22
CA ILE A 461 -18.53 14.21 16.68
C ILE A 461 -19.12 14.23 18.08
N ASP A 462 -20.20 13.47 18.26
CA ASP A 462 -20.78 13.23 19.58
C ASP A 462 -20.09 12.02 20.20
N LEU A 463 -19.44 12.25 21.34
CA LEU A 463 -18.72 11.24 22.10
C LEU A 463 -19.15 11.33 23.57
N SER A 464 -19.04 10.23 24.31
CA SER A 464 -19.26 10.27 25.76
C SER A 464 -18.19 11.13 26.45
N ASP A 465 -18.51 11.70 27.61
CA ASP A 465 -17.54 12.50 28.38
C ASP A 465 -16.26 11.72 28.67
N GLU A 466 -16.38 10.42 28.97
CA GLU A 466 -15.24 9.52 29.18
C GLU A 466 -14.36 9.37 27.92
N ASP A 467 -15.00 9.27 26.74
CA ASP A 467 -14.27 9.20 25.48
C ASP A 467 -13.64 10.55 25.13
N ILE A 468 -14.33 11.66 25.34
CA ILE A 468 -13.79 13.01 25.15
C ILE A 468 -12.54 13.21 26.02
N GLU A 469 -12.64 12.88 27.31
CA GLU A 469 -11.55 13.00 28.27
C GLU A 469 -10.38 12.10 27.91
N PHE A 470 -10.64 10.84 27.55
CA PHE A 470 -9.60 9.89 27.16
C PHE A 470 -8.90 10.33 25.87
N LEU A 471 -9.69 10.69 24.88
CA LEU A 471 -9.21 11.00 23.55
C LEU A 471 -8.37 12.28 23.59
N LYS A 472 -8.79 13.32 24.34
CA LYS A 472 -8.35 14.73 24.18
C LYS A 472 -7.92 14.97 22.73
N ILE A 473 -8.83 14.67 21.79
CA ILE A 473 -8.55 14.54 20.35
C ILE A 473 -8.06 15.84 19.74
N HIS A 474 -8.27 16.97 20.40
CA HIS A 474 -7.70 18.25 20.01
C HIS A 474 -6.32 18.35 20.68
N PRO A 475 -5.21 18.13 19.95
CA PRO A 475 -3.90 18.31 20.55
C PRO A 475 -3.75 19.76 20.99
N GLU A 476 -3.30 19.95 22.23
CA GLU A 476 -2.94 21.26 22.79
C GLU A 476 -1.89 21.94 21.90
N ASN A 477 -0.96 21.15 21.35
CA ASN A 477 0.08 21.57 20.41
C ASN A 477 -0.28 21.18 18.95
N TYR A 478 -1.42 21.65 18.43
CA TYR A 478 -1.76 21.46 17.01
C TYR A 478 -0.88 22.39 16.15
N THR A 479 -0.05 21.79 15.28
CA THR A 479 0.87 22.54 14.42
C THR A 479 0.37 22.55 12.97
N ILE A 480 0.96 23.42 12.14
CA ILE A 480 0.72 23.41 10.69
C ILE A 480 1.05 22.06 10.02
N ILE A 481 1.96 21.27 10.61
CA ILE A 481 2.28 19.93 10.12
C ILE A 481 1.12 18.97 10.37
N ASN A 482 0.43 19.10 11.51
CA ASN A 482 -0.80 18.34 11.79
C ASN A 482 -1.85 18.68 10.75
N PHE A 483 -2.06 19.97 10.49
CA PHE A 483 -3.02 20.45 9.50
C PHE A 483 -2.78 19.84 8.11
N TYR A 484 -1.58 20.00 7.56
CA TYR A 484 -1.26 19.46 6.23
C TYR A 484 -1.31 17.94 6.17
N SER A 485 -0.99 17.25 7.28
CA SER A 485 -1.13 15.80 7.34
C SER A 485 -2.59 15.35 7.28
N GLU A 486 -3.47 16.04 8.01
CA GLU A 486 -4.90 15.76 8.02
C GLU A 486 -5.55 16.13 6.69
N LEU A 487 -5.19 17.27 6.06
CA LEU A 487 -5.64 17.61 4.72
C LEU A 487 -5.25 16.55 3.67
N LEU A 488 -4.02 16.01 3.75
CA LEU A 488 -3.60 14.94 2.86
C LEU A 488 -4.37 13.64 3.09
N LEU A 489 -4.79 13.34 4.32
CA LEU A 489 -5.66 12.20 4.60
C LEU A 489 -7.05 12.42 4.01
N ILE A 490 -7.63 13.60 4.21
CA ILE A 490 -8.95 14.00 3.69
C ILE A 490 -8.97 13.90 2.17
N LEU A 491 -8.02 14.54 1.49
CA LEU A 491 -7.95 14.52 0.02
C LEU A 491 -7.84 13.09 -0.54
N ARG A 492 -7.01 12.25 0.08
CA ARG A 492 -6.88 10.85 -0.34
C ARG A 492 -8.16 10.04 -0.10
N PHE A 493 -8.89 10.35 0.96
CA PHE A 493 -10.15 9.69 1.26
C PHE A 493 -11.22 10.06 0.23
N ILE A 494 -11.38 11.36 -0.03
CA ILE A 494 -12.33 11.88 -1.03
C ILE A 494 -12.07 11.23 -2.39
N ARG A 495 -10.80 11.24 -2.85
CA ARG A 495 -10.39 10.61 -4.12
C ARG A 495 -10.73 9.13 -4.24
N ASN A 496 -10.70 8.38 -3.15
CA ASN A 496 -10.99 6.94 -3.17
C ASN A 496 -12.50 6.63 -3.04
N LYS A 497 -13.31 7.59 -2.60
CA LYS A 497 -14.77 7.45 -2.52
C LYS A 497 -15.44 7.92 -3.79
N GLU A 498 -14.84 8.91 -4.44
CA GLU A 498 -15.17 9.34 -5.80
C GLU A 498 -14.51 8.40 -6.81
N ASP A 499 -14.96 7.14 -6.85
CA ASP A 499 -14.61 6.21 -7.95
C ASP A 499 -15.15 6.68 -9.33
N ASN A 500 -15.64 7.92 -9.43
CA ASN A 500 -15.85 8.67 -10.66
C ASN A 500 -15.73 10.18 -10.36
N THR A 501 -14.79 10.89 -10.99
CA THR A 501 -14.69 12.37 -11.10
C THR A 501 -13.98 13.16 -9.98
N ILE A 502 -12.64 13.18 -10.00
CA ILE A 502 -11.91 14.45 -10.10
C ILE A 502 -10.92 14.31 -11.27
N GLY A 503 -11.32 14.88 -12.41
CA GLY A 503 -10.53 15.14 -13.64
C GLY A 503 -9.37 14.20 -13.99
N ARG A 504 -9.63 13.24 -14.87
CA ARG A 504 -8.62 12.83 -15.86
C ARG A 504 -8.55 13.85 -16.98
#